data_AF-A0A4V0XM48-F1
#
_entry.id   AF-A0A4V0XM48-F1
#
_cell.length_a   1.000
_cell.length_b   1.000
_cell.length_c   1.000
_cell.angle_alpha   90.00
_cell.angle_beta   90.00
_cell.angle_gamma   90.00
#
_symmetry.space_group_name_H-M   'P 1'
#
loop_
_entity.id
_entity.type
_entity.pdbx_description
1 polymer ?
#
loop_
_entity_poly.entity_id
_entity_poly.type
_entity_poly.pdbx_seq_one_letter_code
_entity_poly.pdbx_strand_id
1 'polypeptide(L)'
;MLLALPQFALAADGTTQKEVINESTVILEQLVQKAHDGKISPEQLRKQRIRVERTLDANLNNAPVAARAKEQVAVNQARTDLNQQIMSSQEFEFFGSEDRPEWGWYPSRHIQSTGSVVKVDQNGKAKLTPAKP
;
A
#
# COMPACT_ATOMS: atom_id res chain seq x y z
N MET A 1 -19.17 10.76 -27.44
CA MET A 1 -17.98 10.94 -26.59
C MET A 1 -17.40 9.56 -26.32
N LEU A 2 -16.33 9.18 -27.02
CA LEU A 2 -15.59 7.96 -26.71
C LEU A 2 -14.65 8.25 -25.53
N LEU A 3 -14.90 7.59 -24.40
CA LEU A 3 -13.96 7.54 -23.29
C LEU A 3 -12.75 6.72 -23.74
N ALA A 4 -11.66 7.40 -24.07
CA ALA A 4 -10.37 6.76 -24.30
C ALA A 4 -9.90 6.12 -22.99
N LEU A 5 -10.00 4.79 -22.93
CA LEU A 5 -9.29 4.00 -21.93
C LEU A 5 -7.78 4.22 -22.14
N PRO A 6 -6.98 4.42 -21.09
CA PRO A 6 -5.53 4.48 -21.26
C PRO A 6 -5.05 3.17 -21.88
N GLN A 7 -4.40 3.28 -23.04
CA GLN A 7 -3.76 2.16 -23.72
C GLN A 7 -2.79 1.50 -22.74
N PHE A 8 -3.06 0.22 -22.45
CA PHE A 8 -2.13 -0.66 -21.78
C PHE A 8 -0.85 -0.70 -22.63
N ALA A 9 0.21 -0.09 -22.11
CA ALA A 9 1.54 -0.27 -22.66
C ALA A 9 1.88 -1.77 -22.51
N LEU A 10 2.02 -2.45 -23.65
CA LEU A 10 2.67 -3.76 -23.71
C LEU A 10 3.98 -3.68 -22.95
N ALA A 11 4.20 -4.62 -22.02
CA ALA A 11 5.46 -4.77 -21.32
C ALA A 11 6.60 -4.76 -22.36
N ALA A 12 7.39 -3.68 -22.34
CA ALA A 12 8.54 -3.56 -23.21
C ALA A 12 9.52 -4.69 -22.86
N ASP A 13 9.98 -5.43 -23.88
CA ASP A 13 11.02 -6.44 -23.76
C ASP A 13 12.15 -5.92 -22.85
N GLY A 14 12.30 -6.53 -21.67
CA GLY A 14 13.32 -6.14 -20.68
C GLY A 14 12.80 -5.59 -19.34
N THR A 15 11.48 -5.50 -19.12
CA THR A 15 10.95 -5.09 -17.81
C THR A 15 11.27 -6.12 -16.72
N THR A 16 12.00 -5.70 -15.69
CA THR A 16 12.36 -6.53 -14.55
C THR A 16 11.18 -6.72 -13.60
N GLN A 17 11.21 -7.77 -12.76
CA GLN A 17 10.18 -7.96 -11.72
C GLN A 17 10.00 -6.73 -10.82
N LYS A 18 11.10 -6.04 -10.50
CA LYS A 18 11.07 -4.82 -9.68
C LYS A 18 10.25 -3.71 -10.35
N GLU A 19 10.47 -3.47 -11.64
CA GLU A 19 9.78 -2.41 -12.38
C GLU A 19 8.29 -2.72 -12.49
N VAL A 20 7.94 -3.96 -12.82
CA VAL A 20 6.55 -4.44 -12.87
C VAL A 20 5.84 -4.21 -11.52
N ILE A 21 6.51 -4.51 -10.40
CA ILE A 21 5.96 -4.29 -9.06
C ILE A 21 5.80 -2.79 -8.77
N ASN A 22 6.81 -1.98 -9.09
CA ASN A 22 6.77 -0.53 -8.88
C ASN A 22 5.65 0.15 -9.67
N GLU A 23 5.48 -0.21 -10.95
CA GLU A 23 4.40 0.30 -11.79
C GLU A 23 3.03 -0.04 -11.19
N SER A 24 2.85 -1.28 -10.74
CA SER A 24 1.61 -1.72 -10.12
C SER A 24 1.34 -0.99 -8.79
N THR A 25 2.40 -0.71 -8.02
CA THR A 25 2.33 0.06 -6.76
C THR A 25 1.86 1.48 -7.03
N VAL A 26 2.45 2.17 -8.02
CA VAL A 26 2.04 3.53 -8.40
C VAL A 26 0.58 3.56 -8.88
N ILE A 27 0.14 2.56 -9.63
CA ILE A 27 -1.27 2.47 -10.06
C ILE A 27 -2.18 2.34 -8.84
N LEU A 28 -1.86 1.48 -7.87
CA LEU A 28 -2.66 1.33 -6.65
C LEU A 28 -2.72 2.62 -5.83
N GLU A 29 -1.59 3.31 -5.66
CA GLU A 29 -1.55 4.62 -4.98
C GLU A 29 -2.50 5.63 -5.63
N GLN A 30 -2.47 5.72 -6.96
CA GLN A 30 -3.37 6.60 -7.71
C GLN A 30 -4.85 6.22 -7.55
N LEU A 31 -5.15 4.92 -7.46
CA LEU A 31 -6.52 4.45 -7.24
C LEU A 31 -7.03 4.80 -5.84
N VAL A 32 -6.20 4.58 -4.82
CA VAL A 32 -6.51 4.96 -3.43
C VAL A 32 -6.73 6.47 -3.34
N GLN A 33 -5.84 7.28 -3.92
CA GLN A 33 -6.01 8.73 -3.94
C GLN A 33 -7.31 9.16 -4.64
N LYS A 34 -7.65 8.55 -5.79
CA LYS A 34 -8.94 8.83 -6.46
C LYS A 34 -10.14 8.46 -5.59
N ALA A 35 -10.03 7.43 -4.77
CA ALA A 35 -11.09 7.02 -3.86
C ALA A 35 -11.23 8.03 -2.70
N HIS A 36 -10.12 8.48 -2.11
CA HIS A 36 -10.12 9.58 -1.11
C HIS A 36 -10.68 10.88 -1.67
N ASP A 37 -10.37 11.21 -2.93
CA ASP A 37 -10.92 12.38 -3.63
C ASP A 37 -12.42 12.22 -3.97
N GLY A 38 -13.04 11.08 -3.68
CA GLY A 38 -14.44 10.78 -4.02
C GLY A 38 -14.69 10.57 -5.53
N LYS A 39 -13.64 10.44 -6.34
CA LYS A 39 -13.73 10.26 -7.80
C LYS A 39 -14.14 8.85 -8.21
N ILE A 40 -13.87 7.86 -7.36
CA ILE A 40 -14.32 6.48 -7.54
C ILE A 40 -14.93 5.95 -6.25
N SER A 41 -15.93 5.07 -6.37
CA SER A 41 -16.55 4.42 -5.21
C SER A 41 -15.66 3.32 -4.63
N PRO A 42 -15.86 2.90 -3.37
CA PRO A 42 -15.18 1.75 -2.78
C PRO A 42 -15.30 0.46 -3.62
N GLU A 43 -16.48 0.21 -4.22
CA GLU A 43 -16.69 -0.94 -5.09
C GLU A 43 -15.87 -0.83 -6.40
N GLN A 44 -15.77 0.38 -6.96
CA GLN A 44 -14.94 0.64 -8.13
C GLN A 44 -13.45 0.47 -7.79
N LEU A 45 -13.01 0.94 -6.62
CA LEU A 45 -11.65 0.73 -6.12
C LEU A 45 -11.34 -0.78 -6.03
N ARG A 46 -12.21 -1.57 -5.39
CA ARG A 46 -12.07 -3.04 -5.30
C ARG A 46 -11.91 -3.69 -6.68
N LYS A 47 -12.81 -3.36 -7.61
CA LYS A 47 -12.79 -3.92 -8.97
C LYS A 47 -11.51 -3.57 -9.71
N GLN A 48 -11.00 -2.35 -9.56
CA GLN A 48 -9.77 -1.91 -10.20
C GLN A 48 -8.53 -2.52 -9.54
N ARG A 49 -8.49 -2.61 -8.20
CA ARG A 49 -7.44 -3.32 -7.45
C ARG A 49 -7.29 -4.75 -7.94
N ILE A 50 -8.37 -5.52 -8.01
CA ILE A 50 -8.35 -6.92 -8.50
C ILE A 50 -7.80 -7.01 -9.93
N ARG A 51 -8.08 -6.02 -10.79
CA ARG A 51 -7.51 -5.99 -12.15
C ARG A 51 -6.01 -5.74 -12.12
N VAL A 52 -5.55 -4.79 -11.29
CA VAL A 52 -4.12 -4.52 -11.12
C VAL A 52 -3.40 -5.76 -10.59
N GLU A 53 -3.93 -6.44 -9.57
CA GLU A 53 -3.35 -7.68 -9.03
C GLU A 53 -3.24 -8.78 -10.11
N ARG A 54 -4.30 -8.97 -10.92
CA ARG A 54 -4.26 -9.96 -12.02
C ARG A 54 -3.25 -9.59 -13.12
N THR A 55 -3.16 -8.32 -13.47
CA THR A 55 -2.18 -7.84 -14.46
C THR A 55 -0.76 -7.97 -13.91
N LEU A 56 -0.55 -7.68 -12.63
CA LEU A 56 0.71 -7.88 -11.94
C LEU A 56 1.14 -9.35 -12.01
N ASP A 57 0.25 -10.29 -11.66
CA ASP A 57 0.55 -11.73 -11.73
C ASP A 57 0.93 -12.16 -13.15
N ALA A 58 0.18 -11.69 -14.16
CA ALA A 58 0.49 -11.98 -15.55
C ALA A 58 1.86 -11.41 -15.98
N ASN A 59 2.19 -10.18 -15.56
CA ASN A 59 3.45 -9.54 -15.91
C ASN A 59 4.64 -10.18 -15.15
N LEU A 60 4.47 -10.55 -13.88
CA LEU A 60 5.50 -11.22 -13.10
C LEU A 60 5.85 -12.61 -13.63
N ASN A 61 4.87 -13.33 -14.18
CA ASN A 61 5.11 -14.63 -14.83
C ASN A 61 5.98 -14.51 -16.10
N ASN A 62 5.98 -13.35 -16.76
CA ASN A 62 6.75 -13.10 -17.97
C ASN A 62 8.05 -12.32 -17.70
N ALA A 63 8.18 -11.68 -16.54
CA ALA A 63 9.34 -10.88 -16.19
C ALA A 63 10.55 -11.75 -15.78
N PRO A 64 11.78 -11.41 -16.19
CA PRO A 64 12.98 -12.12 -15.77
C PRO A 64 13.13 -12.14 -14.24
N VAL A 65 13.37 -13.33 -13.68
CA VAL A 65 13.61 -13.52 -12.25
C VAL A 65 14.97 -12.92 -11.87
N ALA A 66 15.04 -12.25 -10.72
CA ALA A 66 16.28 -11.72 -10.19
C ALA A 66 17.34 -12.83 -10.03
N ALA A 67 18.48 -12.69 -10.69
CA ALA A 67 19.54 -13.70 -10.69
C ALA A 67 20.52 -13.52 -9.52
N ARG A 68 20.61 -12.32 -8.94
CA ARG A 68 21.57 -11.98 -7.89
C ARG A 68 20.88 -11.64 -6.57
N ALA A 69 21.54 -11.93 -5.45
CA ALA A 69 21.03 -11.64 -4.11
C ALA A 69 20.67 -10.15 -3.91
N LYS A 70 21.50 -9.22 -4.41
CA LYS A 70 21.22 -7.77 -4.32
C LYS A 70 19.95 -7.37 -5.08
N GLU A 71 19.69 -7.99 -6.23
CA GLU A 71 18.49 -7.76 -7.03
C GLU A 71 17.26 -8.34 -6.32
N GLN A 72 17.40 -9.52 -5.71
CA GLN A 72 16.33 -10.14 -4.92
C GLN A 72 15.93 -9.28 -3.71
N VAL A 73 16.89 -8.66 -3.02
CA VAL A 73 16.59 -7.71 -1.94
C VAL A 73 15.77 -6.53 -2.44
N ALA A 74 16.11 -5.97 -3.61
CA ALA A 74 15.36 -4.88 -4.20
C ALA A 74 13.94 -5.29 -4.63
N VAL A 75 13.77 -6.50 -5.17
CA VAL A 75 12.45 -7.07 -5.49
C VAL A 75 11.62 -7.28 -4.22
N ASN A 76 12.23 -7.79 -3.15
CA ASN A 76 11.54 -7.99 -1.87
C ASN A 76 11.07 -6.67 -1.26
N GLN A 77 11.89 -5.61 -1.31
CA GLN A 77 11.48 -4.29 -0.86
C GLN A 77 10.30 -3.76 -1.68
N ALA A 78 10.36 -3.88 -3.00
CA ALA A 78 9.25 -3.47 -3.87
C ALA A 78 7.95 -4.25 -3.54
N ARG A 79 8.05 -5.55 -3.23
CA ARG A 79 6.89 -6.35 -2.78
C ARG A 79 6.32 -5.86 -1.45
N THR A 80 7.17 -5.46 -0.52
CA THR A 80 6.73 -4.87 0.75
C THR A 80 5.94 -3.58 0.51
N ASP A 81 6.44 -2.71 -0.35
CA ASP A 81 5.79 -1.44 -0.68
C ASP A 81 4.44 -1.68 -1.38
N LEU A 82 4.39 -2.62 -2.34
CA LEU A 82 3.15 -3.05 -2.98
C LEU A 82 2.12 -3.58 -1.98
N ASN A 83 2.54 -4.46 -1.06
CA ASN A 83 1.64 -5.04 -0.06
C ASN A 83 1.04 -3.96 0.84
N GLN A 84 1.80 -2.94 1.21
CA GLN A 84 1.30 -1.80 1.97
C GLN A 84 0.20 -1.06 1.20
N GLN A 85 0.32 -0.91 -0.12
CA GLN A 85 -0.70 -0.25 -0.94
C GLN A 85 -1.95 -1.11 -1.15
N ILE A 86 -1.78 -2.43 -1.29
CA ILE A 86 -2.92 -3.37 -1.32
C ILE A 86 -3.72 -3.26 -0.01
N MET A 87 -3.03 -3.27 1.13
CA MET A 87 -3.66 -3.09 2.44
C MET A 87 -4.38 -1.75 2.54
N SER A 88 -3.73 -0.64 2.17
CA SER A 88 -4.33 0.70 2.20
C SER A 88 -5.60 0.77 1.33
N SER A 89 -5.60 0.11 0.18
CA SER A 89 -6.80 0.00 -0.66
C SER A 89 -7.92 -0.83 -0.03
N GLN A 90 -7.58 -1.91 0.67
CA GLN A 90 -8.56 -2.73 1.40
C GLN A 90 -9.13 -1.97 2.59
N GLU A 91 -8.29 -1.27 3.36
CA GLU A 91 -8.73 -0.43 4.47
C GLU A 91 -9.72 0.65 4.01
N PHE A 92 -9.42 1.34 2.91
CA PHE A 92 -10.37 2.30 2.33
C PHE A 92 -11.71 1.66 1.95
N GLU A 93 -11.71 0.42 1.44
CA GLU A 93 -12.93 -0.30 1.08
C GLU A 93 -13.86 -0.50 2.29
N PHE A 94 -13.29 -0.77 3.47
CA PHE A 94 -14.06 -1.03 4.69
C PHE A 94 -14.36 0.22 5.49
N PHE A 95 -13.49 1.22 5.45
CA PHE A 95 -13.49 2.33 6.39
C PHE A 95 -13.74 3.70 5.74
N GLY A 96 -13.70 3.78 4.40
CA GLY A 96 -13.92 5.03 3.67
C GLY A 96 -12.77 6.03 3.83
N SER A 97 -13.08 7.31 3.57
CA SER A 97 -12.11 8.40 3.51
C SER A 97 -11.78 9.03 4.87
N GLU A 98 -12.27 8.48 5.98
CA GLU A 98 -12.02 9.04 7.30
C GLU A 98 -10.55 8.86 7.69
N ASP A 99 -9.87 9.95 8.04
CA ASP A 99 -8.57 9.91 8.71
C ASP A 99 -8.75 9.19 10.04
N ARG A 100 -8.24 7.95 10.13
CA ARG A 100 -8.31 7.21 11.38
C ARG A 100 -7.14 7.57 12.29
N PRO A 101 -7.39 7.74 13.60
CA PRO A 101 -6.32 7.71 14.58
C PRO A 101 -5.63 6.34 14.47
N GLU A 102 -4.31 6.35 14.61
CA GLU A 102 -3.39 5.22 14.49
C GLU A 102 -3.67 4.10 15.50
N TRP A 103 -4.81 3.42 15.37
CA TRP A 103 -5.05 2.19 16.10
C TRP A 103 -4.40 1.05 15.32
N GLY A 104 -3.06 1.08 15.42
CA GLY A 104 -2.08 0.03 15.18
C GLY A 104 -2.43 -1.02 14.14
N TRP A 105 -1.85 -0.87 12.94
CA TRP A 105 -1.29 -2.04 12.24
C TRP A 105 0.18 -1.82 11.82
N TYR A 106 0.65 -0.60 11.48
CA TYR A 106 2.08 -0.28 11.38
C TYR A 106 2.34 1.23 11.60
N PRO A 107 3.48 1.63 12.21
CA PRO A 107 3.82 3.04 12.36
C PRO A 107 4.18 3.62 10.98
N SER A 108 3.37 4.57 10.51
CA SER A 108 3.82 5.43 9.42
C SER A 108 5.08 6.18 9.88
N ARG A 109 6.11 6.29 9.02
CA ARG A 109 7.42 6.91 9.40
C ARG A 109 7.32 8.40 9.73
N HIS A 110 6.15 8.99 9.62
CA HIS A 110 5.94 10.44 9.67
C HIS A 110 5.11 10.91 10.86
N ILE A 111 4.64 10.01 11.73
CA ILE A 111 3.90 10.44 12.91
C ILE A 111 4.71 10.13 14.18
N GLN A 112 4.96 11.17 14.96
CA GLN A 112 5.42 11.03 16.34
C GLN A 112 4.23 10.52 17.17
N SER A 113 4.39 9.34 17.75
CA SER A 113 3.40 8.74 18.64
C SER A 113 2.95 9.72 19.72
N THR A 114 1.65 9.98 19.80
CA THR A 114 1.02 10.71 20.92
C THR A 114 0.70 9.80 22.11
N GLY A 115 1.22 8.57 22.11
CA GLY A 115 0.82 7.49 23.02
C GLY A 115 0.99 7.85 24.50
N SER A 116 0.02 7.48 25.34
CA SER A 116 0.21 7.56 26.79
C SER A 116 0.93 6.31 27.29
N VAL A 117 2.03 6.50 28.03
CA VAL A 117 2.75 5.42 28.68
C VAL A 117 2.06 5.09 30.01
N VAL A 118 1.60 3.85 30.16
CA VAL A 118 1.15 3.32 31.45
C VAL A 118 2.37 2.89 32.25
N LYS A 119 2.63 3.55 33.38
CA LYS A 119 3.64 3.10 34.36
C LYS A 119 2.91 2.48 35.55
N VAL A 120 3.25 1.24 35.89
CA VAL A 120 2.74 0.57 37.08
C VAL A 120 3.80 0.68 38.17
N ASP A 121 3.41 1.20 39.34
CA ASP A 121 4.31 1.27 40.49
C ASP A 121 4.48 -0.10 41.18
N GLN A 122 5.41 -0.19 42.12
CA GLN A 122 5.68 -1.43 42.85
C GLN A 122 4.51 -1.90 43.74
N ASN A 123 3.49 -1.05 43.93
CA ASN A 123 2.27 -1.35 44.67
C ASN A 123 1.10 -1.73 43.74
N GLY A 124 1.35 -1.88 42.43
CA GLY A 124 0.37 -2.29 41.43
C GLY A 124 -0.55 -1.17 40.95
N LYS A 125 -0.29 0.10 41.29
CA LYS A 125 -1.10 1.22 40.77
C LYS A 125 -0.56 1.69 39.42
N ALA A 126 -1.43 1.64 38.42
CA ALA A 126 -1.16 2.14 37.08
C ALA A 126 -1.39 3.65 37.00
N LYS A 127 -0.39 4.39 36.51
CA LYS A 127 -0.49 5.82 36.18
C LYS A 127 -0.25 6.02 34.69
N LEU A 128 -1.23 6.59 34.00
CA LEU A 128 -1.12 7.03 32.62
C LEU A 128 -0.35 8.36 32.58
N THR A 129 0.71 8.39 31.78
CA THR A 129 1.49 9.61 31.52
C THR A 129 1.47 9.86 30.02
N PRO A 130 1.02 11.02 29.52
CA PRO A 130 1.10 11.32 28.09
C PRO A 130 2.57 11.31 27.65
N ALA A 131 2.88 10.69 26.51
CA ALA A 131 4.19 10.88 25.88
C ALA A 131 4.33 12.35 25.51
N LYS A 132 5.51 12.92 25.77
CA LYS A 132 5.80 14.28 25.32
C LYS A 132 5.75 14.32 23.78
N PRO A 133 5.27 15.43 23.20
CA PRO A 133 5.40 15.68 21.77
C PRO A 133 6.88 15.68 21.35
#